data_AF-A0A7X9FG29-F1
#
_entry.id   AF-A0A7X9FG29-F1
#
_cell.length_a   1.000
_cell.length_b   1.000
_cell.length_c   1.000
_cell.angle_alpha   90.00
_cell.angle_beta   90.00
_cell.angle_gamma   90.00
#
_symmetry.space_group_name_H-M   'P 1'
#
loop_
_entity.id
_entity.type
_entity.pdbx_description
1 polymer ?
#
loop_
_entity_poly.entity_id
_entity_poly.type
_entity_poly.pdbx_seq_one_letter_code
_entity_poly.pdbx_strand_id
1 'polypeptide(L)'
;MATAIQTALQKHHPHSFGQSIPEETEAYQEVVAEYYYYHDPDCPGQPVVDFRGIDRRELKRFDDLFRKRPPKTGLPKFVGQIGTLDIRYQLDYGSFRDIQRHRAITQRLPLLTLDLGFNQWYRDNLPEAVRDKLPDHLNLIAHTIDKLQIPPELRQYFIPIGYNTSNRFTGDLPAVIYMVEIRDSRFVHPTLQQVAHQIGRQITRELNIKLNVDPEPNRFDTKRGEQDIIARE
;
A
#
# COMPACT_ATOMS: atom_id res chain seq x y z
N MET A 1 4.09 -14.13 31.47
CA MET A 1 5.18 -14.35 30.49
C MET A 1 5.95 -13.06 30.17
N ALA A 2 5.29 -11.92 29.95
CA ALA A 2 5.96 -10.65 29.61
C ALA A 2 6.98 -10.16 30.67
N THR A 3 6.66 -10.24 31.96
CA THR A 3 7.52 -9.73 33.04
C THR A 3 8.85 -10.50 33.16
N ALA A 4 8.83 -11.83 33.01
CA ALA A 4 10.04 -12.64 33.09
C ALA A 4 11.01 -12.35 31.92
N ILE A 5 10.46 -12.09 30.73
CA ILE A 5 11.24 -11.69 29.55
C ILE A 5 11.84 -10.30 29.77
N GLN A 6 11.05 -9.35 30.26
CA GLN A 6 11.52 -7.99 30.56
C GLN A 6 12.66 -8.00 31.58
N THR A 7 12.53 -8.76 32.67
CA THR A 7 13.60 -8.90 33.68
C THR A 7 14.87 -9.53 33.10
N ALA A 8 14.73 -10.56 32.25
CA ALA A 8 15.88 -11.18 31.58
C ALA A 8 16.58 -10.19 30.62
N LEU A 9 15.81 -9.43 29.83
CA LEU A 9 16.32 -8.43 28.91
C LEU A 9 17.00 -7.26 29.65
N GLN A 10 16.43 -6.80 30.76
CA GLN A 10 17.04 -5.80 31.63
C GLN A 10 18.38 -6.27 32.21
N LYS A 11 18.46 -7.54 32.61
CA LYS A 11 19.69 -8.13 33.15
C LYS A 11 20.79 -8.26 32.10
N HIS A 12 20.46 -8.72 30.90
CA HIS A 12 21.45 -8.99 29.84
C HIS A 12 21.77 -7.76 28.98
N HIS A 13 20.84 -6.81 28.86
CA HIS A 13 20.96 -5.64 28.00
C HIS A 13 20.47 -4.36 28.71
N PRO A 14 21.09 -3.97 29.83
CA PRO A 14 20.62 -2.86 30.67
C PRO A 14 20.58 -1.51 29.95
N HIS A 15 21.48 -1.28 28.99
CA HIS A 15 21.48 -0.04 28.20
C HIS A 15 20.28 0.11 27.27
N SER A 16 19.65 -1.01 26.88
CA SER A 16 18.50 -1.02 25.96
C SER A 16 17.17 -1.16 26.69
N PHE A 17 17.14 -1.83 27.85
CA PHE A 17 15.89 -2.16 28.56
C PHE A 17 15.82 -1.61 30.00
N GLY A 18 16.88 -0.96 30.50
CA GLY A 18 16.94 -0.39 31.85
C GLY A 18 16.39 1.04 31.95
N GLN A 19 15.89 1.62 30.86
CA GLN A 19 15.26 2.94 30.90
C GLN A 19 13.86 2.85 31.51
N SER A 20 13.48 3.83 32.33
CA SER A 20 12.10 3.97 32.82
C SER A 20 11.18 4.27 31.65
N ILE A 21 10.09 3.51 31.52
CA ILE A 21 9.04 3.82 30.54
C ILE A 21 8.05 4.76 31.24
N PRO A 22 7.89 6.02 30.80
CA PRO A 22 6.97 6.93 31.44
C PRO A 22 5.51 6.48 31.22
N GLU A 23 4.71 6.42 32.29
CA GLU A 23 3.30 5.98 32.22
C GLU A 23 2.48 6.83 31.25
N GLU A 24 2.73 8.15 31.21
CA GLU A 24 2.07 9.06 30.27
C GLU A 24 2.35 8.70 28.79
N THR A 25 3.54 8.17 28.51
CA THR A 25 3.91 7.72 27.15
C THR A 25 3.17 6.44 26.80
N GLU A 26 3.10 5.46 27.71
CA GLU A 26 2.34 4.22 27.48
C GLU A 26 0.85 4.52 27.27
N ALA A 27 0.24 5.35 28.13
CA ALA A 27 -1.15 5.74 27.98
C ALA A 27 -1.43 6.44 26.63
N TYR A 28 -0.52 7.30 26.16
CA TYR A 28 -0.66 7.89 24.83
C TYR A 28 -0.48 6.87 23.70
N GLN A 29 0.44 5.91 23.83
CA GLN A 29 0.60 4.84 22.84
C GLN A 29 -0.63 3.92 22.76
N GLU A 30 -1.31 3.66 23.88
CA GLU A 30 -2.58 2.95 23.90
C GLU A 30 -3.64 3.69 23.08
N VAL A 31 -3.76 5.01 23.27
CA VAL A 31 -4.66 5.84 22.44
C VAL A 31 -4.25 5.77 20.96
N VAL A 32 -2.96 5.89 20.63
CA VAL A 32 -2.48 5.76 19.24
C VAL A 32 -2.80 4.39 18.65
N ALA A 33 -2.71 3.32 19.44
CA ALA A 33 -2.99 1.96 19.01
C ALA A 33 -4.44 1.80 18.52
N GLU A 34 -5.41 2.49 19.13
CA GLU A 34 -6.82 2.52 18.68
C GLU A 34 -6.97 3.07 17.25
N TYR A 35 -6.10 4.01 16.86
CA TYR A 35 -6.08 4.61 15.52
C TYR A 35 -5.01 4.02 14.60
N TYR A 36 -4.25 3.02 15.04
CA TYR A 36 -3.09 2.54 14.30
C TYR A 36 -3.49 1.89 12.97
N TYR A 37 -4.48 1.01 13.03
CA TYR A 37 -5.02 0.36 11.85
C TYR A 37 -6.09 1.22 11.17
N TYR A 38 -6.15 1.12 9.85
CA TYR A 38 -7.18 1.71 9.01
C TYR A 38 -8.07 0.61 8.45
N HIS A 39 -9.37 0.71 8.70
CA HIS A 39 -10.39 -0.12 8.07
C HIS A 39 -11.58 0.73 7.67
N ASP A 40 -12.04 0.56 6.43
CA ASP A 40 -13.19 1.27 5.86
C ASP A 40 -13.96 0.29 4.97
N PRO A 41 -15.07 -0.30 5.47
CA PRO A 41 -15.89 -1.24 4.70
C PRO A 41 -16.46 -0.66 3.41
N ASP A 42 -16.64 0.67 3.36
CA ASP A 42 -17.17 1.39 2.20
C ASP A 42 -16.05 1.90 1.26
N CYS A 43 -14.81 1.44 1.47
CA CYS A 43 -13.67 1.80 0.64
C CYS A 43 -13.93 1.39 -0.82
N PRO A 44 -13.72 2.30 -1.80
CA PRO A 44 -14.07 2.02 -3.18
C PRO A 44 -13.21 0.89 -3.76
N GLY A 45 -13.82 -0.04 -4.49
CA GLY A 45 -13.11 -1.16 -5.11
C GLY A 45 -12.09 -0.76 -6.18
N GLN A 46 -12.18 0.45 -6.73
CA GLN A 46 -11.23 1.03 -7.68
C GLN A 46 -10.71 2.36 -7.12
N PRO A 47 -9.49 2.80 -7.47
CA PRO A 47 -8.94 4.07 -7.02
C PRO A 47 -9.79 5.28 -7.36
N VAL A 48 -10.04 6.08 -6.32
CA VAL A 48 -10.64 7.41 -6.40
C VAL A 48 -9.60 8.42 -5.92
N VAL A 49 -9.25 9.38 -6.77
CA VAL A 49 -8.28 10.44 -6.47
C VAL A 49 -9.01 11.75 -6.19
N ASP A 50 -8.74 12.35 -5.03
CA ASP A 50 -9.20 13.68 -4.67
C ASP A 50 -8.17 14.74 -5.08
N PHE A 51 -8.57 15.63 -6.00
CA PHE A 51 -7.74 16.70 -6.53
C PHE A 51 -7.99 18.06 -5.86
N ARG A 52 -8.85 18.14 -4.85
CA ARG A 52 -9.18 19.42 -4.18
C ARG A 52 -7.96 20.07 -3.52
N GLY A 53 -6.97 19.28 -3.12
CA GLY A 53 -5.73 19.75 -2.53
C GLY A 53 -4.71 20.32 -3.52
N ILE A 54 -5.01 20.38 -4.83
CA ILE A 54 -4.09 20.83 -5.87
C ILE A 54 -4.35 22.29 -6.28
N ASP A 55 -3.33 23.14 -6.14
CA ASP A 55 -3.33 24.49 -6.70
C ASP A 55 -3.08 24.45 -8.22
N ARG A 56 -4.17 24.56 -8.98
CA ARG A 56 -4.15 24.57 -10.45
C ARG A 56 -3.47 25.80 -11.04
N ARG A 57 -3.34 26.91 -10.30
CA ARG A 57 -2.61 28.11 -10.77
C ARG A 57 -1.11 27.86 -10.68
N GLU A 58 -0.65 27.33 -9.55
CA GLU A 58 0.76 26.99 -9.35
C GLU A 58 1.19 25.86 -10.30
N LEU A 59 0.34 24.86 -10.51
CA LEU A 59 0.58 23.78 -11.48
C LEU A 59 0.92 24.31 -12.89
N LYS A 60 0.19 25.33 -13.38
CA LYS A 60 0.42 25.92 -14.72
C LYS A 60 1.78 26.58 -14.86
N ARG A 61 2.36 27.10 -13.77
CA ARG A 61 3.70 27.71 -13.79
C ARG A 61 4.80 26.69 -14.08
N PHE A 62 4.53 25.42 -13.83
CA PHE A 62 5.48 24.32 -13.96
C PHE A 62 5.16 23.36 -15.12
N ASP A 63 4.28 23.73 -16.05
CA ASP A 63 3.85 22.89 -17.19
C ASP A 63 5.05 22.29 -17.98
N ASP A 64 6.09 23.09 -18.19
CA ASP A 64 7.33 22.66 -18.84
C ASP A 64 8.05 21.54 -18.10
N LEU A 65 8.04 21.54 -16.76
CA LEU A 65 8.66 20.50 -15.95
C LEU A 65 7.96 19.15 -16.12
N PHE A 66 6.67 19.14 -16.44
CA PHE A 66 5.94 17.90 -16.70
C PHE A 66 6.12 17.42 -18.14
N ARG A 67 6.06 18.33 -19.11
CA ARG A 67 6.15 18.00 -20.54
C ARG A 67 7.53 17.56 -20.97
N LYS A 68 8.57 18.25 -20.49
CA LYS A 68 9.96 18.02 -20.89
C LYS A 68 10.66 16.96 -20.06
N ARG A 69 10.01 16.42 -19.01
CA ARG A 69 10.61 15.42 -18.11
C ARG A 69 10.98 14.14 -18.86
N PRO A 70 12.26 13.75 -18.88
CA PRO A 70 12.67 12.47 -19.43
C PRO A 70 12.12 11.30 -18.60
N PRO A 71 11.99 10.10 -19.19
CA PRO A 71 11.68 8.88 -18.44
C PRO A 71 12.68 8.64 -17.30
N LYS A 72 12.23 7.98 -16.22
CA LYS A 72 13.05 7.63 -15.04
C LYS A 72 13.67 8.83 -14.30
N THR A 73 13.19 10.05 -14.57
CA THR A 73 13.61 11.27 -13.89
C THR A 73 12.51 11.72 -12.95
N GLY A 74 12.82 11.86 -11.65
CA GLY A 74 11.88 12.36 -10.66
C GLY A 74 11.59 13.85 -10.83
N LEU A 75 10.44 14.30 -10.35
CA LEU A 75 10.14 15.73 -10.27
C LEU A 75 10.93 16.40 -9.13
N PRO A 76 11.33 17.67 -9.29
CA PRO A 76 11.98 18.41 -8.21
C PRO A 76 11.07 18.53 -6.97
N LYS A 77 11.67 18.49 -5.76
CA LYS A 77 10.90 18.55 -4.50
C LYS A 77 10.03 19.80 -4.34
N PHE A 78 10.47 20.95 -4.85
CA PHE A 78 9.70 22.20 -4.73
C PHE A 78 8.35 22.14 -5.46
N VAL A 79 8.20 21.25 -6.44
CA VAL A 79 6.93 21.01 -7.14
C VAL A 79 5.87 20.45 -6.18
N GLY A 80 6.26 19.90 -5.03
CA GLY A 80 5.34 19.46 -3.98
C GLY A 80 4.50 20.60 -3.37
N GLN A 81 4.92 21.85 -3.53
CA GLN A 81 4.15 23.03 -3.10
C GLN A 81 2.85 23.21 -3.88
N ILE A 82 2.69 22.56 -5.05
CA ILE A 82 1.43 22.53 -5.80
C ILE A 82 0.30 21.93 -4.95
N GLY A 83 0.64 21.05 -4.01
CA GLY A 83 -0.30 20.50 -3.06
C GLY A 83 -0.35 18.98 -3.06
N THR A 84 -1.37 18.45 -2.38
CA THR A 84 -1.49 17.04 -2.06
C THR A 84 -2.70 16.40 -2.72
N LEU A 85 -2.57 15.10 -2.99
CA LEU A 85 -3.65 14.23 -3.44
C LEU A 85 -4.01 13.28 -2.29
N ASP A 86 -5.31 13.01 -2.13
CA ASP A 86 -5.82 11.94 -1.26
C ASP A 86 -6.41 10.83 -2.14
N ILE A 87 -5.98 9.59 -1.94
CA ILE A 87 -6.36 8.46 -2.78
C ILE A 87 -6.92 7.35 -1.90
N ARG A 88 -8.10 6.81 -2.28
CA ARG A 88 -8.76 5.67 -1.60
C ARG A 88 -9.06 4.54 -2.59
N TYR A 89 -8.84 3.29 -2.19
CA TYR A 89 -9.03 2.10 -3.02
C TYR A 89 -8.95 0.80 -2.20
N GLN A 90 -9.50 -0.28 -2.75
CA GLN A 90 -9.19 -1.63 -2.32
C GLN A 90 -7.97 -2.20 -3.05
N LEU A 91 -7.16 -2.98 -2.34
CA LEU A 91 -6.01 -3.72 -2.90
C LEU A 91 -5.78 -4.97 -2.05
N ASP A 92 -5.30 -6.06 -2.65
CA ASP A 92 -4.91 -7.24 -1.87
C ASP A 92 -3.75 -6.92 -0.92
N TYR A 93 -3.74 -7.52 0.26
CA TYR A 93 -2.72 -7.25 1.27
C TYR A 93 -1.29 -7.54 0.77
N GLY A 94 -1.12 -8.59 -0.03
CA GLY A 94 0.15 -8.95 -0.66
C GLY A 94 0.73 -7.80 -1.51
N SER A 95 -0.12 -7.13 -2.28
CA SER A 95 0.26 -5.99 -3.09
C SER A 95 0.36 -4.68 -2.30
N PHE A 96 -0.45 -4.49 -1.26
CA PHE A 96 -0.29 -3.38 -0.32
C PHE A 96 1.13 -3.34 0.27
N ARG A 97 1.72 -4.50 0.59
CA ARG A 97 3.11 -4.59 1.08
C ARG A 97 4.13 -3.96 0.13
N ASP A 98 3.86 -3.89 -1.17
CA ASP A 98 4.73 -3.23 -2.14
C ASP A 98 4.48 -1.71 -2.17
N ILE A 99 3.23 -1.25 -2.04
CA ILE A 99 2.94 0.18 -1.82
C ILE A 99 3.59 0.68 -0.52
N GLN A 100 3.58 -0.13 0.54
CA GLN A 100 4.14 0.20 1.85
C GLN A 100 5.61 0.67 1.79
N ARG A 101 6.34 0.30 0.74
CA ARG A 101 7.74 0.70 0.54
C ARG A 101 7.90 2.15 0.09
N HIS A 102 6.84 2.83 -0.35
CA HIS A 102 6.87 4.24 -0.73
C HIS A 102 6.82 5.14 0.51
N ARG A 103 7.99 5.56 0.97
CA ARG A 103 8.14 6.37 2.20
C ARG A 103 7.81 7.87 2.02
N ALA A 104 7.71 8.32 0.77
CA ALA A 104 7.40 9.71 0.45
C ALA A 104 5.89 10.05 0.52
N ILE A 105 5.04 9.02 0.61
CA ILE A 105 3.60 9.17 0.83
C ILE A 105 3.26 8.81 2.28
N THR A 106 2.23 9.47 2.82
CA THR A 106 1.62 9.11 4.09
C THR A 106 0.58 8.03 3.83
N GLN A 107 0.73 6.90 4.49
CA GLN A 107 -0.18 5.76 4.36
C GLN A 107 -0.51 5.21 5.75
N ARG A 108 -1.76 4.83 5.97
CA ARG A 108 -2.15 4.12 7.18
C ARG A 108 -2.00 2.62 6.96
N LEU A 109 -1.68 1.88 8.02
CA LEU A 109 -1.59 0.43 7.95
C LEU A 109 -3.01 -0.14 7.84
N PRO A 110 -3.40 -0.81 6.75
CA PRO A 110 -4.71 -1.42 6.66
C PRO A 110 -4.84 -2.56 7.67
N LEU A 111 -6.01 -2.69 8.28
CA LEU A 111 -6.40 -3.93 8.94
C LEU A 111 -6.79 -4.97 7.88
N LEU A 112 -6.19 -6.16 7.94
CA LEU A 112 -6.62 -7.26 7.09
C LEU A 112 -7.83 -7.95 7.73
N THR A 113 -8.99 -7.88 7.06
CA THR A 113 -10.24 -8.52 7.48
C THR A 113 -10.83 -9.36 6.34
N LEU A 114 -11.94 -10.07 6.62
CA LEU A 114 -12.66 -10.86 5.60
C LEU A 114 -13.70 -10.02 4.85
N ASP A 115 -13.98 -8.78 5.29
CA ASP A 115 -15.15 -7.98 4.89
C ASP A 115 -15.12 -7.56 3.42
N LEU A 116 -13.93 -7.30 2.87
CA LEU A 116 -13.74 -6.80 1.50
C LEU A 116 -13.51 -7.94 0.48
N GLY A 117 -13.58 -9.19 0.96
CA GLY A 117 -13.47 -10.38 0.14
C GLY A 117 -12.08 -10.70 -0.42
N PHE A 118 -11.95 -11.91 -0.96
CA PHE A 118 -10.74 -12.38 -1.61
C PHE A 118 -10.63 -11.80 -3.03
N ASN A 119 -9.48 -11.20 -3.35
CA ASN A 119 -9.29 -10.43 -4.57
C ASN A 119 -9.54 -11.26 -5.84
N GLN A 120 -10.27 -10.66 -6.79
CA GLN A 120 -10.75 -11.33 -7.99
C GLN A 120 -9.62 -11.81 -8.91
N TRP A 121 -8.50 -11.09 -8.98
CA TRP A 121 -7.38 -11.47 -9.84
C TRP A 121 -6.85 -12.87 -9.51
N TYR A 122 -6.74 -13.21 -8.22
CA TYR A 122 -6.32 -14.56 -7.82
C TYR A 122 -7.35 -15.61 -8.24
N ARG A 123 -8.65 -15.33 -8.11
CA ARG A 123 -9.70 -16.27 -8.53
C ARG A 123 -9.61 -16.58 -10.02
N ASP A 124 -9.32 -15.57 -10.83
CA ASP A 124 -9.28 -15.69 -12.28
C ASP A 124 -7.99 -16.33 -12.80
N ASN A 125 -6.89 -16.23 -12.05
CA ASN A 125 -5.56 -16.70 -12.46
C ASN A 125 -5.12 -18.00 -11.77
N LEU A 126 -5.95 -18.59 -10.90
CA LEU A 126 -5.69 -19.91 -10.32
C LEU A 126 -6.01 -21.03 -11.34
N PRO A 127 -5.24 -22.13 -11.35
CA PRO A 127 -5.59 -23.32 -12.11
C PRO A 127 -6.98 -23.83 -11.71
N GLU A 128 -7.75 -24.35 -12.67
CA GLU A 128 -9.13 -24.79 -12.48
C GLU A 128 -9.30 -25.73 -11.27
N ALA A 129 -8.44 -26.75 -11.16
CA ALA A 129 -8.44 -27.71 -10.05
C ALA A 129 -8.27 -27.09 -8.65
N VAL A 130 -7.67 -25.90 -8.56
CA VAL A 130 -7.51 -25.13 -7.32
C VAL A 130 -8.66 -24.14 -7.14
N ARG A 131 -9.04 -23.46 -8.23
CA ARG A 131 -10.12 -22.47 -8.26
C ARG A 131 -11.45 -23.08 -7.79
N ASP A 132 -11.75 -24.31 -8.19
CA ASP A 132 -13.00 -24.99 -7.83
C ASP A 132 -13.10 -25.29 -6.33
N LYS A 133 -11.96 -25.48 -5.66
CA LYS A 133 -11.87 -25.75 -4.21
C LYS A 133 -11.77 -24.47 -3.38
N LEU A 134 -11.51 -23.33 -4.02
CA LEU A 134 -11.24 -22.07 -3.35
C LEU A 134 -12.41 -21.62 -2.45
N PRO A 135 -13.70 -21.64 -2.89
CA PRO A 135 -14.81 -21.20 -2.05
C PRO A 135 -14.90 -21.98 -0.73
N ASP A 136 -14.82 -23.31 -0.80
CA ASP A 136 -14.88 -24.17 0.38
C ASP A 136 -13.72 -23.92 1.34
N HIS A 137 -12.52 -23.71 0.79
CA HIS A 137 -11.34 -23.42 1.61
C HIS A 137 -11.44 -22.05 2.30
N LEU A 138 -11.89 -21.01 1.58
CA LEU A 138 -12.10 -19.69 2.15
C LEU A 138 -13.18 -19.70 3.25
N ASN A 139 -14.27 -20.44 3.04
CA ASN A 139 -15.32 -20.63 4.04
C ASN A 139 -14.81 -21.35 5.30
N LEU A 140 -13.98 -22.38 5.13
CA LEU A 140 -13.35 -23.08 6.25
C LEU A 140 -12.45 -22.15 7.06
N ILE A 141 -11.65 -21.32 6.40
CA ILE A 141 -10.80 -20.33 7.05
C ILE A 141 -11.65 -19.34 7.85
N ALA A 142 -12.68 -18.75 7.22
CA ALA A 142 -13.56 -17.79 7.88
C ALA A 142 -14.20 -18.38 9.15
N HIS A 143 -14.79 -19.58 9.05
CA HIS A 143 -15.40 -20.28 10.18
C HIS A 143 -14.40 -20.62 11.30
N THR A 144 -13.17 -20.98 10.92
CA THR A 144 -12.12 -21.30 11.90
C THR A 144 -11.68 -20.06 12.65
N ILE A 145 -11.50 -18.93 11.94
CA ILE A 145 -11.11 -17.65 12.54
C ILE A 145 -12.19 -17.15 13.50
N ASP A 146 -13.47 -17.22 13.10
CA ASP A 146 -14.57 -16.76 13.94
C ASP A 146 -14.67 -17.53 15.27
N LYS A 147 -14.34 -18.82 15.26
CA LYS A 147 -14.28 -19.65 16.47
C LYS A 147 -13.17 -19.27 17.45
N LEU A 148 -12.11 -18.59 17.01
CA LEU A 148 -10.99 -18.23 17.89
C LEU A 148 -11.38 -17.16 18.93
N GLN A 149 -12.45 -16.39 18.68
CA GLN A 149 -12.93 -15.33 19.59
C GLN A 149 -11.82 -14.34 20.02
N ILE A 150 -10.85 -14.09 19.14
CA ILE A 150 -9.74 -13.16 19.36
C ILE A 150 -10.04 -11.77 18.76
N PRO A 151 -9.34 -10.71 19.22
CA PRO A 151 -9.43 -9.38 18.63
C PRO A 151 -9.07 -9.35 17.13
N PRO A 152 -9.65 -8.43 16.33
CA PRO A 152 -9.40 -8.32 14.89
C PRO A 152 -7.91 -8.19 14.52
N GLU A 153 -7.14 -7.49 15.36
CA GLU A 153 -5.70 -7.27 15.20
C GLU A 153 -4.90 -8.57 15.34
N LEU A 154 -5.46 -9.59 15.98
CA LEU A 154 -4.88 -10.93 16.03
C LEU A 154 -5.47 -11.86 14.95
N ARG A 155 -6.73 -11.64 14.54
CA ARG A 155 -7.35 -12.41 13.44
C ARG A 155 -6.59 -12.28 12.13
N GLN A 156 -6.06 -11.08 11.83
CA GLN A 156 -5.34 -10.83 10.58
C GLN A 156 -4.19 -11.82 10.30
N TYR A 157 -3.56 -12.39 11.34
CA TYR A 157 -2.47 -13.37 11.18
C TYR A 157 -2.91 -14.71 10.60
N PHE A 158 -4.21 -14.98 10.56
CA PHE A 158 -4.80 -16.20 10.01
C PHE A 158 -5.47 -15.97 8.65
N ILE A 159 -5.56 -14.72 8.19
CA ILE A 159 -6.24 -14.36 6.94
C ILE A 159 -5.25 -14.43 5.76
N PRO A 160 -5.62 -15.08 4.64
CA PRO A 160 -4.79 -15.11 3.45
C PRO A 160 -4.50 -13.71 2.91
N ILE A 161 -3.26 -13.45 2.51
CA ILE A 161 -2.82 -12.13 1.99
C ILE A 161 -3.48 -11.71 0.68
N GLY A 162 -4.21 -12.62 0.02
CA GLY A 162 -4.99 -12.31 -1.18
C GLY A 162 -6.34 -11.64 -0.90
N TYR A 163 -6.73 -11.46 0.37
CA TYR A 163 -7.88 -10.63 0.73
C TYR A 163 -7.60 -9.15 0.49
N ASN A 164 -8.64 -8.46 0.02
CA ASN A 164 -8.61 -7.02 -0.15
C ASN A 164 -8.56 -6.31 1.21
N THR A 165 -7.83 -5.20 1.26
CA THR A 165 -7.87 -4.25 2.36
C THR A 165 -8.36 -2.89 1.89
N SER A 166 -8.89 -2.09 2.81
CA SER A 166 -9.18 -0.69 2.55
C SER A 166 -7.89 0.12 2.64
N ASN A 167 -7.50 0.77 1.55
CA ASN A 167 -6.26 1.54 1.48
C ASN A 167 -6.57 3.01 1.30
N ARG A 168 -5.82 3.83 2.02
CA ARG A 168 -5.79 5.28 1.87
C ARG A 168 -4.37 5.77 1.99
N PHE A 169 -3.93 6.56 1.02
CA PHE A 169 -2.70 7.31 1.14
C PHE A 169 -2.88 8.75 0.67
N THR A 170 -2.04 9.62 1.23
CA THR A 170 -1.96 11.03 0.88
C THR A 170 -0.51 11.33 0.54
N GLY A 171 -0.26 12.18 -0.45
CA GLY A 171 1.09 12.58 -0.81
C GLY A 171 1.09 13.86 -1.62
N ASP A 172 2.21 14.56 -1.63
CA ASP A 172 2.42 15.65 -2.57
C ASP A 172 2.46 15.12 -4.02
N LEU A 173 2.20 16.01 -4.97
CA LEU A 173 2.09 15.63 -6.39
C LEU A 173 3.35 14.89 -6.91
N PRO A 174 4.60 15.32 -6.64
CA PRO A 174 5.81 14.57 -7.01
C PRO A 174 5.87 13.16 -6.42
N ALA A 175 5.55 12.98 -5.13
CA ALA A 175 5.58 11.67 -4.48
C ALA A 175 4.56 10.71 -5.08
N VAL A 176 3.35 11.19 -5.37
CA VAL A 176 2.30 10.37 -5.99
C VAL A 176 2.68 10.01 -7.43
N ILE A 177 3.21 10.95 -8.22
CA ILE A 177 3.69 10.68 -9.58
C ILE A 177 4.79 9.62 -9.55
N TYR A 178 5.78 9.76 -8.66
CA TYR A 178 6.86 8.79 -8.51
C TYR A 178 6.33 7.39 -8.15
N MET A 179 5.37 7.31 -7.22
CA MET A 179 4.74 6.05 -6.85
C MET A 179 4.04 5.42 -8.06
N VAL A 180 3.22 6.18 -8.78
CA VAL A 180 2.51 5.70 -9.97
C VAL A 180 3.48 5.19 -11.03
N GLU A 181 4.53 5.94 -11.36
CA GLU A 181 5.46 5.55 -12.42
C GLU A 181 6.28 4.29 -12.10
N ILE A 182 6.59 4.06 -10.82
CA ILE A 182 7.26 2.82 -10.41
C ILE A 182 6.29 1.64 -10.36
N ARG A 183 5.07 1.88 -9.90
CA ARG A 183 4.07 0.83 -9.69
C ARG A 183 3.30 0.47 -10.95
N ASP A 184 3.25 1.35 -11.93
CA ASP A 184 2.74 1.08 -13.27
C ASP A 184 3.86 0.59 -14.20
N SER A 185 4.52 -0.49 -13.78
CA SER A 185 5.53 -1.20 -14.60
C SER A 185 5.20 -2.68 -14.69
N ARG A 186 5.56 -3.30 -15.82
CA ARG A 186 5.35 -4.74 -16.08
C ARG A 186 5.96 -5.71 -15.06
N PHE A 187 6.87 -5.22 -14.21
CA PHE A 187 7.50 -6.02 -13.17
C PHE A 187 6.68 -6.04 -11.88
N VAL A 188 5.67 -5.19 -11.74
CA VAL A 188 4.84 -5.08 -10.54
C VAL A 188 3.70 -6.08 -10.61
N HIS A 189 3.25 -6.57 -9.45
CA HIS A 189 2.13 -7.50 -9.39
C HIS A 189 0.88 -6.90 -10.07
N PRO A 190 0.12 -7.65 -10.88
CA PRO A 190 -0.94 -7.08 -11.72
C PRO A 190 -2.01 -6.30 -10.97
N THR A 191 -2.40 -6.75 -9.77
CA THR A 191 -3.40 -6.05 -8.94
C THR A 191 -2.94 -4.64 -8.56
N LEU A 192 -1.66 -4.46 -8.19
CA LEU A 192 -1.07 -3.15 -7.92
C LEU A 192 -0.86 -2.35 -9.20
N GLN A 193 -0.36 -2.98 -10.26
CA GLN A 193 -0.11 -2.32 -11.54
C GLN A 193 -1.41 -1.66 -12.04
N GLN A 194 -2.53 -2.39 -12.00
CA GLN A 194 -3.83 -1.88 -12.40
C GLN A 194 -4.26 -0.66 -11.56
N VAL A 195 -4.06 -0.69 -10.23
CA VAL A 195 -4.36 0.46 -9.36
C VAL A 195 -3.50 1.67 -9.74
N ALA A 196 -2.18 1.48 -9.89
CA ALA A 196 -1.26 2.54 -10.28
C ALA A 196 -1.63 3.15 -11.64
N HIS A 197 -1.93 2.30 -12.61
CA HIS A 197 -2.38 2.72 -13.94
C HIS A 197 -3.65 3.57 -13.89
N GLN A 198 -4.63 3.17 -13.08
CA GLN A 198 -5.88 3.93 -12.96
C GLN A 198 -5.70 5.28 -12.27
N ILE A 199 -4.86 5.34 -11.23
CA ILE A 199 -4.48 6.61 -10.60
C ILE A 199 -3.78 7.49 -11.62
N GLY A 200 -2.82 6.94 -12.38
CA GLY A 200 -2.11 7.66 -13.43
C GLY A 200 -3.03 8.24 -14.50
N ARG A 201 -3.99 7.46 -15.00
CA ARG A 201 -5.00 7.94 -15.95
C ARG A 201 -5.84 9.08 -15.39
N GLN A 202 -6.24 9.01 -14.13
CA GLN A 202 -6.97 10.11 -13.47
C GLN A 202 -6.12 11.37 -13.38
N ILE A 203 -4.86 11.25 -12.96
CA ILE A 203 -3.92 12.38 -12.89
C ILE A 203 -3.73 13.03 -14.27
N THR A 204 -3.46 12.23 -15.31
CA THR A 204 -3.28 12.76 -16.67
C THR A 204 -4.56 13.44 -17.17
N ARG A 205 -5.73 12.85 -16.92
CA ARG A 205 -7.02 13.44 -17.32
C ARG A 205 -7.33 14.75 -16.61
N GLU A 206 -7.17 14.78 -15.28
CA GLU A 206 -7.62 15.91 -14.45
C GLU A 206 -6.62 17.06 -14.39
N LEU A 207 -5.33 16.77 -14.50
CA LEU A 207 -4.25 17.75 -14.35
C LEU A 207 -3.50 18.04 -15.67
N ASN A 208 -3.77 17.30 -16.75
CA ASN A 208 -3.07 17.40 -18.03
C ASN A 208 -1.54 17.21 -17.89
N ILE A 209 -1.13 16.31 -17.00
CA ILE A 209 0.28 15.98 -16.73
C ILE A 209 0.66 14.71 -17.50
N LYS A 210 1.80 14.77 -18.19
CA LYS A 210 2.44 13.59 -18.78
C LYS A 210 3.09 12.73 -17.68
N LEU A 211 2.71 11.46 -17.63
CA LEU A 211 3.36 10.44 -16.82
C LEU A 211 4.20 9.51 -17.71
N ASN A 212 5.30 9.03 -17.19
CA ASN A 212 6.19 8.06 -17.82
C ASN A 212 5.85 6.65 -17.32
N VAL A 213 4.66 6.17 -17.71
CA VAL A 213 4.15 4.84 -17.38
C VAL A 213 4.39 3.83 -18.51
N ASP A 214 4.27 2.54 -18.22
CA ASP A 214 4.39 1.48 -19.22
C ASP A 214 3.23 1.56 -20.24
N PRO A 215 3.51 1.57 -21.56
CA PRO A 215 2.46 1.59 -22.58
C PRO A 215 1.64 0.30 -22.68
N GLU A 216 2.14 -0.82 -22.14
CA GLU A 216 1.48 -2.14 -22.15
C GLU A 216 1.09 -2.60 -20.73
N PRO A 217 0.01 -2.06 -20.13
CA PRO A 217 -0.45 -2.53 -18.82
C PRO A 217 -0.87 -4.00 -18.88
N ASN A 218 -0.65 -4.74 -17.78
CA ASN A 218 -1.02 -6.15 -17.56
C ASN A 218 -0.11 -7.23 -18.19
N ARG A 219 0.98 -6.87 -18.86
CA ARG A 219 1.98 -7.86 -19.26
C ARG A 219 2.88 -8.18 -18.07
N PHE A 220 2.50 -9.14 -17.24
CA PHE A 220 3.37 -9.58 -16.14
C PHE A 220 4.61 -10.30 -16.69
N ASP A 221 5.79 -9.72 -16.47
CA ASP A 221 7.06 -10.30 -16.92
C ASP A 221 7.65 -11.21 -15.83
N THR A 222 7.56 -12.53 -16.05
CA THR A 222 8.12 -13.55 -15.13
C THR A 222 9.64 -13.47 -15.02
N LYS A 223 10.33 -12.81 -15.97
CA LYS A 223 11.78 -12.61 -15.95
C LYS A 223 12.25 -11.62 -14.89
N ARG A 224 11.36 -11.02 -14.09
CA ARG A 224 11.75 -10.24 -12.91
C ARG A 224 12.68 -11.02 -11.97
N GLY A 225 12.44 -12.32 -11.81
CA GLY A 225 13.29 -13.19 -10.99
C GLY A 225 14.69 -13.41 -11.56
N GLU A 226 14.92 -13.05 -12.83
CA GLU A 226 16.21 -13.18 -13.54
C GLU A 226 16.98 -11.86 -13.60
N GLN A 227 16.44 -10.77 -13.04
CA GLN A 227 17.08 -9.45 -13.04
C GLN A 227 18.16 -9.39 -11.96
N ASP A 228 19.36 -9.85 -12.30
CA ASP A 228 20.57 -9.62 -11.50
C ASP A 228 21.25 -8.30 -11.85
N ILE A 229 21.77 -7.61 -10.83
CA ILE A 229 22.69 -6.49 -11.02
C ILE A 229 24.06 -7.09 -11.31
N ILE A 230 24.37 -7.28 -12.59
CA ILE A 230 25.70 -7.66 -13.03
C ILE A 230 26.56 -6.38 -12.98
N ALA A 231 27.68 -6.43 -12.26
CA ALA A 231 28.66 -5.36 -12.28
C ALA A 231 29.08 -5.11 -13.73
N ARG A 232 28.88 -3.88 -14.21
CA ARG A 232 29.41 -3.47 -15.52
C ARG A 232 30.84 -3.02 -15.30
N GLU A 233 31.78 -3.65 -16.02
CA GLU A 233 33.17 -3.18 -16.14
C GLU A 233 33.24 -1.80 -16.78
#